data_AF-A0A2D4RQY7-F1
#
_entry.id   AF-A0A2D4RQY7-F1
#
_cell.length_a   1.000
_cell.length_b   1.000
_cell.length_c   1.000
_cell.angle_alpha   90.00
_cell.angle_beta   90.00
_cell.angle_gamma   90.00
#
_symmetry.space_group_name_H-M   'P 1'
#
loop_
_entity.id
_entity.type
_entity.pdbx_description
1 polymer ?
#
loop_
_entity_poly.entity_id
_entity_poly.type
_entity_poly.pdbx_seq_one_letter_code
_entity_poly.pdbx_strand_id
1 'polypeptide(L)'
;MKLIRRKLFHSLGLMIGVYALSYQQKAAADELQNTPQSPLHPLIQALHQTHKPVCLSAAQRLEKQSGSGEAFNLHLRSANLDISDAQLLANAFTSIQQQGDLPLNSFSVSYNPGIETGGVQVLLSSLPDDVNEIGMVGCQLRDDVGELLIRFMARSSNLKTICVEDNLFSASMRIQITSAGKKLENCVTIV
;
A
#
# COMPACT_ATOMS: atom_id res chain seq x y z
N MET A 1 -1.43 42.78 -79.61
CA MET A 1 -2.88 42.49 -79.69
C MET A 1 -3.39 42.16 -78.29
N LYS A 2 -4.65 42.51 -78.03
CA LYS A 2 -5.38 42.59 -76.75
C LYS A 2 -5.31 41.35 -75.82
N LEU A 3 -5.28 41.66 -74.52
CA LEU A 3 -5.89 41.03 -73.33
C LEU A 3 -6.27 39.54 -73.34
N ILE A 4 -5.99 38.83 -72.23
CA ILE A 4 -7.00 38.41 -71.23
C ILE A 4 -6.32 37.93 -69.94
N ARG A 5 -6.95 38.33 -68.82
CA ARG A 5 -6.63 38.12 -67.40
C ARG A 5 -7.54 36.99 -66.85
N ARG A 6 -7.18 36.40 -65.69
CA ARG A 6 -8.01 35.63 -64.71
C ARG A 6 -8.07 34.09 -64.94
N LYS A 7 -7.96 33.18 -63.95
CA LYS A 7 -7.97 33.23 -62.47
C LYS A 7 -7.06 32.12 -61.91
N LEU A 8 -6.31 32.41 -60.84
CA LEU A 8 -5.68 31.41 -59.97
C LEU A 8 -6.20 31.67 -58.56
N PHE A 9 -7.13 30.86 -58.08
CA PHE A 9 -7.56 30.85 -56.67
C PHE A 9 -8.30 29.54 -56.38
N HIS A 10 -7.64 28.66 -55.62
CA HIS A 10 -8.11 28.09 -54.33
C HIS A 10 -7.48 26.71 -54.12
N SER A 11 -6.53 26.64 -53.18
CA SER A 11 -6.47 25.64 -52.11
C SER A 11 -5.09 25.71 -51.47
N LEU A 12 -4.90 26.69 -50.58
CA LEU A 12 -3.78 26.70 -49.64
C LEU A 12 -4.33 27.16 -48.31
N GLY A 13 -5.11 26.30 -47.67
CA GLY A 13 -5.85 26.67 -46.47
C GLY A 13 -6.46 25.48 -45.76
N LEU A 14 -5.71 24.38 -45.60
CA LEU A 14 -6.16 23.29 -44.72
C LEU A 14 -5.04 22.40 -44.18
N MET A 15 -3.84 22.95 -43.89
CA MET A 15 -2.77 22.16 -43.26
C MET A 15 -2.16 22.79 -42.00
N ILE A 16 -2.65 23.95 -41.56
CA ILE A 16 -2.14 24.60 -40.33
C ILE A 16 -2.94 24.18 -39.08
N GLY A 17 -4.20 23.75 -39.24
CA GLY A 17 -5.06 23.38 -38.11
C GLY A 17 -4.76 22.03 -37.44
N VAL A 18 -4.11 21.09 -38.14
CA VAL A 18 -3.85 19.73 -37.61
C VAL A 18 -2.61 19.70 -36.70
N TYR A 19 -1.61 20.55 -36.97
CA TYR A 19 -0.41 20.60 -36.13
C TYR A 19 -0.65 21.29 -34.78
N ALA A 20 -1.52 22.29 -34.70
CA ALA A 20 -1.80 22.96 -33.42
C ALA A 20 -2.54 22.04 -32.43
N LEU A 21 -3.46 21.21 -32.92
CA LEU A 21 -4.22 20.26 -32.09
C LEU A 21 -3.33 19.15 -31.50
N SER A 22 -2.35 18.65 -32.27
CA SER A 22 -1.45 17.59 -31.78
C SER A 22 -0.47 18.08 -30.73
N TYR A 23 0.00 19.33 -30.81
CA TYR A 23 0.86 19.93 -29.79
C TYR A 23 0.11 20.20 -28.48
N GLN A 24 -1.13 20.70 -28.53
CA GLN A 24 -1.94 20.92 -27.31
C GLN A 24 -2.34 19.62 -26.62
N GLN A 25 -2.65 18.55 -27.38
CA GLN A 25 -2.90 17.23 -26.80
C GLN A 25 -1.66 16.62 -26.15
N LYS A 26 -0.47 16.84 -26.73
CA LYS A 26 0.79 16.33 -26.18
C LYS A 26 1.18 17.06 -24.90
N ALA A 27 1.04 18.39 -24.86
CA ALA A 27 1.31 19.20 -23.67
C ALA A 27 0.35 18.87 -22.51
N ALA A 28 -0.95 18.67 -22.78
CA ALA A 28 -1.92 18.28 -21.76
C ALA A 28 -1.69 16.85 -21.23
N ALA A 29 -1.18 15.93 -22.07
CA ALA A 29 -0.81 14.59 -21.63
C ALA A 29 0.48 14.58 -20.80
N ASP A 30 1.44 15.46 -21.11
CA ASP A 30 2.71 15.60 -20.39
C ASP A 30 2.51 16.31 -19.03
N GLU A 31 1.63 17.32 -18.95
CA GLU A 31 1.25 17.97 -17.69
C GLU A 31 0.44 17.05 -16.75
N LEU A 32 -0.36 16.12 -17.27
CA LEU A 32 -1.09 15.14 -16.46
C LEU A 32 -0.16 14.07 -15.86
N GLN A 33 0.96 13.77 -16.52
CA GLN A 33 1.97 12.80 -16.05
C GLN A 33 2.97 13.38 -15.05
N ASN A 34 3.01 14.71 -14.89
CA ASN A 34 4.00 15.39 -14.06
C ASN A 34 3.47 15.86 -12.69
N THR A 35 2.32 15.33 -12.26
CA THR A 35 1.92 15.45 -10.86
C THR A 35 2.80 14.49 -10.04
N PRO A 36 3.51 14.95 -8.99
CA PRO A 36 4.24 14.06 -8.11
C PRO A 36 3.25 13.01 -7.57
N GLN A 37 3.36 11.77 -8.04
CA GLN A 37 2.53 10.70 -7.52
C GLN A 37 2.89 10.51 -6.05
N SER A 38 1.87 10.41 -5.20
CA SER A 38 2.05 10.16 -3.77
C SER A 38 2.96 8.94 -3.57
N PRO A 39 3.91 8.95 -2.62
CA PRO A 39 4.71 7.75 -2.30
C PRO A 39 3.83 6.58 -1.86
N LEU A 40 2.59 6.82 -1.45
CA LEU A 40 1.60 5.79 -1.11
C LEU A 40 0.90 5.19 -2.33
N HIS A 41 1.17 5.65 -3.55
CA HIS A 41 0.47 5.21 -4.76
C HIS A 41 0.47 3.68 -4.95
N PRO A 42 1.59 2.94 -4.75
CA PRO A 42 1.57 1.49 -4.85
C PRO A 42 0.56 0.84 -3.89
N LEU A 43 0.47 1.36 -2.66
CA LEU A 43 -0.45 0.85 -1.65
C LEU A 43 -1.91 1.22 -1.95
N ILE A 44 -2.17 2.45 -2.40
CA ILE A 44 -3.49 2.89 -2.85
C ILE A 44 -3.99 1.98 -3.98
N GLN A 45 -3.15 1.68 -4.96
CA GLN A 45 -3.49 0.79 -6.06
C GLN A 45 -3.79 -0.63 -5.58
N ALA A 46 -2.94 -1.20 -4.71
CA ALA A 46 -3.17 -2.54 -4.15
C ALA A 46 -4.50 -2.62 -3.39
N LEU A 47 -4.84 -1.59 -2.62
CA LEU A 47 -6.11 -1.51 -1.89
C LEU A 47 -7.32 -1.50 -2.84
N HIS A 48 -7.26 -0.75 -3.94
CA HIS A 48 -8.30 -0.75 -4.98
C HIS A 48 -8.46 -2.14 -5.62
N GLN A 49 -7.34 -2.83 -5.91
CA GLN A 49 -7.35 -4.15 -6.54
C GLN A 49 -8.01 -5.25 -5.69
N THR A 50 -8.10 -5.07 -4.37
CA THR A 50 -8.82 -6.03 -3.50
C THR A 50 -10.34 -6.04 -3.74
N HIS A 51 -10.89 -4.94 -4.27
CA HIS A 51 -12.33 -4.67 -4.41
C HIS A 51 -13.14 -4.77 -3.10
N LYS A 52 -12.48 -4.70 -1.94
CA LYS A 52 -13.11 -4.85 -0.62
C LYS A 52 -13.49 -3.50 -0.03
N PRO A 53 -14.71 -3.30 0.49
CA PRO A 53 -15.18 -1.99 0.97
C PRO A 53 -14.25 -1.31 1.98
N VAL A 54 -13.69 -2.07 2.92
CA VAL A 54 -12.74 -1.55 3.93
C VAL A 54 -11.44 -1.08 3.27
N CYS A 55 -10.92 -1.83 2.31
CA CYS A 55 -9.73 -1.47 1.55
C CYS A 55 -9.97 -0.23 0.68
N LEU A 56 -11.10 -0.14 -0.02
CA LEU A 56 -11.48 1.04 -0.81
C LEU A 56 -11.59 2.29 0.07
N SER A 57 -12.17 2.15 1.26
CA SER A 57 -12.25 3.25 2.23
C SER A 57 -10.87 3.63 2.77
N ALA A 58 -9.96 2.67 2.96
CA ALA A 58 -8.58 2.94 3.32
C ALA A 58 -7.84 3.67 2.19
N ALA A 59 -8.01 3.25 0.94
CA ALA A 59 -7.42 3.91 -0.23
C ALA A 59 -7.83 5.38 -0.30
N GLN A 60 -9.12 5.67 -0.17
CA GLN A 60 -9.64 7.06 -0.14
C GLN A 60 -9.08 7.90 1.01
N ARG A 61 -8.76 7.30 2.16
CA ARG A 61 -8.11 8.02 3.27
C ARG A 61 -6.65 8.33 2.94
N LEU A 62 -5.91 7.38 2.38
CA LEU A 62 -4.51 7.57 1.99
C LEU A 62 -4.39 8.58 0.83
N GLU A 63 -5.33 8.59 -0.13
CA GLU A 63 -5.39 9.59 -1.20
C GLU A 63 -5.53 11.03 -0.67
N LYS A 64 -6.19 11.19 0.49
CA LYS A 64 -6.37 12.49 1.14
C LYS A 64 -5.17 12.91 1.99
N GLN A 65 -4.23 12.01 2.28
CA GLN A 65 -3.00 12.38 2.99
C GLN A 65 -2.07 13.11 2.01
N SER A 66 -1.93 14.43 2.21
CA SER A 66 -1.24 15.33 1.28
C SER A 66 0.24 15.58 1.65
N GLY A 67 0.74 15.02 2.75
CA GLY A 67 2.10 15.24 3.22
C GLY A 67 3.08 14.17 2.75
N SER A 68 4.10 14.56 1.99
CA SER A 68 5.25 13.68 1.73
C SER A 68 6.04 13.46 3.03
N GLY A 69 6.34 12.22 3.37
CA GLY A 69 7.20 11.89 4.52
C GLY A 69 6.48 11.85 5.88
N GLU A 70 5.16 12.10 5.93
CA GLU A 70 4.40 11.88 7.16
C GLU A 70 4.16 10.38 7.40
N ALA A 71 4.27 9.97 8.65
CA ALA A 71 3.95 8.60 9.04
C ALA A 71 2.46 8.31 8.81
N PHE A 72 2.14 7.11 8.33
CA PHE A 72 0.75 6.71 8.05
C PHE A 72 0.32 5.48 8.83
N ASN A 73 -0.99 5.27 8.89
CA ASN A 73 -1.61 4.11 9.54
C ASN A 73 -2.44 3.35 8.51
N LEU A 74 -2.33 2.02 8.51
CA LEU A 74 -3.14 1.15 7.65
C LEU A 74 -3.87 0.10 8.47
N HIS A 75 -5.15 0.33 8.71
CA HIS A 75 -6.02 -0.60 9.43
C HIS A 75 -7.09 -1.15 8.49
N LEU A 76 -7.05 -2.46 8.28
CA LEU A 76 -7.91 -3.25 7.39
C LEU A 76 -8.64 -4.33 8.19
N ARG A 77 -9.18 -3.96 9.36
CA ARG A 77 -9.88 -4.88 10.25
C ARG A 77 -11.19 -5.34 9.61
N SER A 78 -11.52 -6.63 9.73
CA SER A 78 -12.75 -7.22 9.17
C SER A 78 -12.98 -6.88 7.69
N ALA A 79 -11.89 -6.79 6.91
CA ALA A 79 -11.94 -6.44 5.50
C ALA A 79 -12.25 -7.63 4.59
N ASN A 80 -12.37 -8.85 5.15
CA ASN A 80 -12.49 -10.11 4.42
C ASN A 80 -11.26 -10.39 3.54
N LEU A 81 -10.06 -10.08 4.03
CA LEU A 81 -8.80 -10.32 3.32
C LEU A 81 -8.50 -11.81 3.20
N ASP A 82 -7.97 -12.20 2.05
CA ASP A 82 -7.40 -13.52 1.78
C ASP A 82 -5.88 -13.45 1.53
N ILE A 83 -5.27 -14.61 1.24
CA ILE A 83 -3.84 -14.71 0.90
C ILE A 83 -3.48 -13.84 -0.32
N SER A 84 -4.35 -13.73 -1.33
CA SER A 84 -4.08 -12.95 -2.55
C SER A 84 -4.05 -11.46 -2.24
N ASP A 85 -4.97 -10.98 -1.40
CA ASP A 85 -4.94 -9.59 -0.94
C ASP A 85 -3.68 -9.29 -0.11
N ALA A 86 -3.31 -10.21 0.79
CA ALA A 86 -2.10 -10.08 1.58
C ALA A 86 -0.85 -9.97 0.67
N GLN A 87 -0.81 -10.71 -0.43
CA GLN A 87 0.26 -10.60 -1.43
C GLN A 87 0.26 -9.25 -2.15
N LEU A 88 -0.91 -8.72 -2.54
CA LEU A 88 -1.00 -7.38 -3.15
C LEU A 88 -0.46 -6.30 -2.21
N LEU A 89 -0.85 -6.34 -0.94
CA LEU A 89 -0.36 -5.42 0.09
C LEU A 89 1.13 -5.57 0.33
N ALA A 90 1.64 -6.80 0.41
CA ALA A 90 3.06 -7.06 0.61
C ALA A 90 3.94 -6.54 -0.54
N ASN A 91 3.47 -6.72 -1.79
CA ASN A 91 4.14 -6.17 -2.98
C ASN A 91 4.16 -4.64 -2.96
N ALA A 92 3.07 -4.01 -2.49
CA ALA A 92 3.00 -2.56 -2.35
C ALA A 92 3.98 -2.04 -1.28
N PHE A 93 4.06 -2.67 -0.11
CA PHE A 93 5.03 -2.29 0.92
C PHE A 93 6.48 -2.42 0.42
N THR A 94 6.78 -3.51 -0.28
CA THR A 94 8.11 -3.71 -0.89
C THR A 94 8.42 -2.61 -1.91
N SER A 95 7.44 -2.21 -2.73
CA SER A 95 7.60 -1.14 -3.72
C SER A 95 7.82 0.22 -3.07
N ILE A 96 7.13 0.51 -1.96
CA ILE A 96 7.31 1.75 -1.19
C ILE A 96 8.74 1.82 -0.64
N GLN A 97 9.22 0.77 0.01
CA GLN A 97 10.57 0.72 0.58
C GLN A 97 11.68 0.90 -0.47
N GLN A 98 11.46 0.43 -1.71
CA GLN A 98 12.40 0.64 -2.82
C GLN A 98 12.44 2.10 -3.33
N GLN A 99 11.35 2.86 -3.13
CA GLN A 99 11.25 4.27 -3.55
C GLN A 99 11.75 5.24 -2.47
N GLY A 100 11.88 4.77 -1.23
CA GLY A 100 12.37 5.52 -0.08
C GLY A 100 11.62 5.14 1.20
N ASP A 101 12.19 5.49 2.36
CA ASP A 101 11.55 5.19 3.64
C ASP A 101 10.32 6.09 3.84
N LEU A 102 9.14 5.48 3.74
CA LEU A 102 7.89 6.09 4.17
C LEU A 102 7.46 5.46 5.50
N PRO A 103 7.48 6.21 6.62
CA PRO A 103 7.24 5.63 7.93
C PRO A 103 5.82 5.05 8.05
N LEU A 104 5.72 3.77 8.38
CA LEU A 104 4.45 3.13 8.74
C LEU A 104 4.32 3.15 10.26
N ASN A 105 3.40 3.93 10.81
CA ASN A 105 3.23 3.98 12.26
C ASN A 105 2.48 2.75 12.78
N SER A 106 1.35 2.37 12.18
CA SER A 106 0.58 1.22 12.64
C SER A 106 -0.07 0.43 11.50
N PHE A 107 -0.07 -0.90 11.64
CA PHE A 107 -0.67 -1.83 10.69
C PHE A 107 -1.60 -2.81 11.41
N SER A 108 -2.81 -3.01 10.87
CA SER A 108 -3.73 -4.00 11.44
C SER A 108 -4.53 -4.71 10.37
N VAL A 109 -4.53 -6.04 10.44
CA VAL A 109 -5.38 -6.94 9.63
C VAL A 109 -6.22 -7.84 10.53
N SER A 110 -6.53 -7.38 11.74
CA SER A 110 -7.32 -8.15 12.71
C SER A 110 -8.68 -8.58 12.15
N TYR A 111 -9.16 -9.76 12.55
CA TYR A 111 -10.41 -10.37 12.12
C TYR A 111 -10.49 -10.66 10.62
N ASN A 112 -9.37 -11.03 10.00
CA ASN A 112 -9.34 -11.54 8.63
C ASN A 112 -8.77 -12.97 8.62
N PRO A 113 -9.56 -14.00 8.97
CA PRO A 113 -9.05 -15.37 9.03
C PRO A 113 -8.60 -15.93 7.68
N GLY A 114 -9.09 -15.38 6.57
CA GLY A 114 -8.72 -15.81 5.21
C GLY A 114 -7.27 -15.48 4.82
N ILE A 115 -6.56 -14.67 5.59
CA ILE A 115 -5.13 -14.39 5.31
C ILE A 115 -4.27 -15.63 5.50
N GLU A 116 -4.67 -16.53 6.41
CA GLU A 116 -3.97 -17.77 6.74
C GLU A 116 -2.46 -17.56 7.06
N THR A 117 -1.71 -18.65 7.21
CA THR A 117 -0.26 -18.58 7.46
C THR A 117 0.47 -17.91 6.30
N GLY A 118 0.10 -18.23 5.06
CA GLY A 118 0.75 -17.72 3.86
C GLY A 118 0.66 -16.19 3.72
N GLY A 119 -0.53 -15.62 3.96
CA GLY A 119 -0.74 -14.18 3.93
C GLY A 119 -0.01 -13.45 5.06
N VAL A 120 0.00 -14.01 6.27
CA VAL A 120 0.77 -13.42 7.38
C VAL A 120 2.27 -13.44 7.08
N GLN A 121 2.80 -14.52 6.51
CA GLN A 121 4.21 -14.61 6.16
C GLN A 121 4.63 -13.50 5.20
N VAL A 122 3.88 -13.26 4.13
CA VAL A 122 4.24 -12.23 3.13
C VAL A 122 4.05 -10.82 3.67
N LEU A 123 3.02 -10.58 4.49
CA LEU A 123 2.84 -9.30 5.17
C LEU A 123 3.99 -9.03 6.15
N LEU A 124 4.22 -9.94 7.10
CA LEU A 124 5.31 -9.79 8.09
C LEU A 124 6.70 -9.76 7.46
N SER A 125 6.90 -10.22 6.22
CA SER A 125 8.21 -10.10 5.55
C SER A 125 8.39 -8.77 4.82
N SER A 126 7.29 -8.07 4.50
CA SER A 126 7.32 -6.83 3.72
C SER A 126 7.15 -5.56 4.57
N LEU A 127 6.66 -5.68 5.81
CA LEU A 127 6.55 -4.53 6.71
C LEU A 127 7.93 -3.95 7.08
N PRO A 128 8.07 -2.62 7.20
CA PRO A 128 9.32 -1.99 7.57
C PRO A 128 9.73 -2.34 9.02
N ASP A 129 11.03 -2.32 9.31
CA ASP A 129 11.58 -2.65 10.64
C ASP A 129 11.17 -1.63 11.71
N ASP A 130 10.83 -0.41 11.31
CA ASP A 130 10.56 0.72 12.20
C ASP A 130 9.05 0.93 12.51
N VAL A 131 8.19 -0.03 12.15
CA VAL A 131 6.75 0.05 12.49
C VAL A 131 6.53 0.01 13.99
N ASN A 132 5.65 0.88 14.50
CA ASN A 132 5.40 1.01 15.93
C ASN A 132 4.35 0.01 16.43
N GLU A 133 3.36 -0.33 15.62
CA GLU A 133 2.22 -1.14 16.08
C GLU A 133 1.75 -2.16 15.03
N ILE A 134 1.52 -3.40 15.46
CA ILE A 134 0.88 -4.45 14.65
C ILE A 134 -0.32 -5.07 15.36
N GLY A 135 -1.41 -5.28 14.62
CA GLY A 135 -2.60 -6.01 15.09
C GLY A 135 -3.04 -7.14 14.16
N MET A 136 -3.06 -8.38 14.64
CA MET A 136 -3.60 -9.56 13.96
C MET A 136 -4.53 -10.38 14.88
N VAL A 137 -5.38 -9.68 15.63
CA VAL A 137 -6.34 -10.24 16.59
C VAL A 137 -7.38 -11.10 15.87
N GLY A 138 -7.69 -12.28 16.39
CA GLY A 138 -8.84 -13.07 15.91
C GLY A 138 -8.73 -13.53 14.45
N CYS A 139 -7.52 -13.78 13.94
CA CYS A 139 -7.27 -14.24 12.57
C CYS A 139 -7.14 -15.77 12.46
N GLN A 140 -7.48 -16.53 13.51
CA GLN A 140 -7.35 -17.99 13.58
C GLN A 140 -5.91 -18.51 13.39
N LEU A 141 -4.92 -17.70 13.77
CA LEU A 141 -3.49 -17.99 13.61
C LEU A 141 -3.03 -19.09 14.58
N ARG A 142 -2.06 -19.90 14.14
CA ARG A 142 -1.53 -21.05 14.89
C ARG A 142 -0.03 -20.90 15.14
N ASP A 143 0.56 -21.89 15.78
CA ASP A 143 1.95 -21.83 16.26
C ASP A 143 2.99 -21.56 15.17
N ASP A 144 2.76 -22.04 13.95
CA ASP A 144 3.58 -21.72 12.77
C ASP A 144 3.67 -20.21 12.51
N VAL A 145 2.56 -19.49 12.68
CA VAL A 145 2.53 -18.02 12.60
C VAL A 145 3.16 -17.38 13.84
N GLY A 146 3.04 -18.02 15.01
CA GLY A 146 3.71 -17.57 16.23
C GLY A 146 5.23 -17.44 16.06
N GLU A 147 5.85 -18.39 15.36
CA GLU A 147 7.28 -18.30 15.00
C GLU A 147 7.59 -17.12 14.08
N LEU A 148 6.72 -16.83 13.10
CA LEU A 148 6.88 -15.70 12.19
C LEU A 148 6.81 -14.36 12.95
N LEU A 149 5.87 -14.25 13.90
CA LEU A 149 5.75 -13.08 14.76
C LEU A 149 7.00 -12.87 15.61
N ILE A 150 7.57 -13.94 16.19
CA ILE A 150 8.81 -13.85 16.97
C ILE A 150 9.99 -13.39 16.10
N ARG A 151 10.12 -13.89 14.87
CA ARG A 151 11.15 -13.43 13.92
C ARG A 151 10.95 -11.97 13.54
N PHE A 152 9.70 -11.56 13.31
CA PHE A 152 9.35 -10.17 13.04
C PHE A 152 9.76 -9.26 14.21
N MET A 153 9.35 -9.61 15.44
CA MET A 153 9.76 -8.86 16.64
C MET A 153 11.28 -8.71 16.75
N ALA A 154 12.03 -9.77 16.46
CA ALA A 154 13.49 -9.75 16.57
C ALA A 154 14.19 -8.78 15.59
N ARG A 155 13.55 -8.45 14.45
CA ARG A 155 14.07 -7.46 13.49
C ARG A 155 13.50 -6.05 13.70
N SER A 156 12.41 -5.90 14.47
CA SER A 156 11.78 -4.60 14.69
C SER A 156 12.63 -3.68 15.56
N SER A 157 12.86 -2.45 15.10
CA SER A 157 13.64 -1.44 15.82
C SER A 157 12.78 -0.54 16.72
N ASN A 158 11.49 -0.33 16.36
CA ASN A 158 10.61 0.62 17.05
C ASN A 158 9.29 0.01 17.57
N LEU A 159 9.06 -1.29 17.42
CA LEU A 159 7.79 -1.91 17.80
C LEU A 159 7.44 -1.69 19.28
N LYS A 160 6.32 -0.99 19.52
CA LYS A 160 5.77 -0.65 20.85
C LYS A 160 4.50 -1.41 21.19
N THR A 161 3.77 -1.89 20.21
CA THR A 161 2.52 -2.63 20.46
C THR A 161 2.37 -3.80 19.50
N ILE A 162 2.03 -4.96 20.04
CA ILE A 162 1.58 -6.11 19.26
C ILE A 162 0.33 -6.73 19.89
N CYS A 163 -0.74 -6.80 19.11
CA CYS A 163 -2.02 -7.39 19.51
C CYS A 163 -2.33 -8.60 18.62
N VAL A 164 -2.24 -9.79 19.20
CA VAL A 164 -2.44 -11.08 18.52
C VAL A 164 -3.30 -12.03 19.36
N GLU A 165 -4.08 -11.48 20.29
CA GLU A 165 -5.06 -12.22 21.08
C GLU A 165 -6.19 -12.82 20.22
N ASP A 166 -7.00 -13.69 20.83
CA ASP A 166 -8.12 -14.41 20.19
C ASP A 166 -7.71 -15.28 18.98
N ASN A 167 -6.45 -15.68 18.91
CA ASN A 167 -5.93 -16.66 17.94
C ASN A 167 -5.83 -18.07 18.55
N LEU A 168 -5.44 -19.04 17.74
CA LEU A 168 -5.38 -20.47 18.10
C LEU A 168 -3.99 -20.91 18.56
N PHE A 169 -3.18 -19.99 19.09
CA PHE A 169 -1.85 -20.29 19.62
C PHE A 169 -1.95 -21.25 20.81
N SER A 170 -1.05 -22.22 20.88
CA SER A 170 -0.89 -23.09 22.05
C SER A 170 -0.41 -22.29 23.27
N ALA A 171 -0.60 -22.83 24.47
CA ALA A 171 -0.12 -22.18 25.69
C ALA A 171 1.40 -21.94 25.68
N SER A 172 2.18 -22.89 25.14
CA SER A 172 3.63 -22.74 25.00
C SER A 172 3.99 -21.64 23.99
N MET A 173 3.27 -21.53 22.88
CA MET A 173 3.51 -20.47 21.90
C MET A 173 3.16 -19.08 22.47
N ARG A 174 2.05 -18.93 23.19
CA ARG A 174 1.71 -17.65 23.85
C ARG A 174 2.80 -17.18 24.82
N ILE A 175 3.41 -18.12 25.57
CA ILE A 175 4.56 -17.83 26.43
C ILE A 175 5.77 -17.36 25.62
N GLN A 176 6.06 -18.00 24.49
CA GLN A 176 7.18 -17.62 23.62
C GLN A 176 6.97 -16.23 22.99
N ILE A 177 5.78 -15.93 22.46
CA ILE A 177 5.41 -14.62 21.93
C ILE A 177 5.54 -13.54 23.01
N THR A 178 4.97 -13.78 24.19
CA THR A 178 5.09 -12.86 25.33
C THR A 178 6.56 -12.63 25.71
N SER A 179 7.38 -13.68 25.71
CA SER A 179 8.80 -13.60 26.08
C SER A 179 9.62 -12.87 25.01
N ALA A 180 9.26 -12.99 23.74
CA ALA A 180 9.87 -12.22 22.66
C ALA A 180 9.53 -10.73 22.79
N GLY A 181 8.26 -10.40 23.04
CA GLY A 181 7.81 -9.02 23.28
C GLY A 181 8.52 -8.33 24.44
N LYS A 182 8.77 -9.04 25.55
CA LYS A 182 9.52 -8.51 26.70
C LYS A 182 10.98 -8.11 26.41
N LYS A 183 11.55 -8.58 25.30
CA LYS A 183 12.91 -8.19 24.86
C LYS A 183 12.92 -6.85 24.14
N LEU A 184 11.74 -6.37 23.69
CA LEU A 184 11.58 -5.09 23.04
C LEU A 184 11.36 -3.99 24.07
N GLU A 185 12.04 -2.86 23.88
CA GLU A 185 11.96 -1.74 24.80
C GLU A 185 10.58 -1.09 24.78
N ASN A 186 9.92 -1.07 25.94
CA ASN A 186 8.59 -0.49 26.14
C ASN A 186 7.50 -1.08 25.22
N CYS A 187 7.63 -2.36 24.84
CA CYS A 187 6.63 -3.02 24.01
C CYS A 187 5.52 -3.69 24.85
N VAL A 188 4.27 -3.41 24.50
CA VAL A 188 3.08 -4.09 25.02
C VAL A 188 2.72 -5.23 24.08
N THR A 189 2.69 -6.45 24.62
CA THR A 189 2.32 -7.67 23.88
C THR A 189 1.04 -8.26 24.47
N ILE A 190 0.02 -8.38 23.63
CA ILE A 190 -1.28 -8.96 23.97
C ILE A 190 -1.46 -10.20 23.09
N VAL A 191 -1.65 -11.37 23.71
CA VAL A 191 -1.66 -12.70 23.07
C VAL A 191 -2.61 -13.67 23.76
#